data_AF-A0A328BCG5-F1
#
_entry.id   AF-A0A328BCG5-F1
#
_cell.length_a   1.000
_cell.length_b   1.000
_cell.length_c   1.000
_cell.angle_alpha   90.00
_cell.angle_beta   90.00
_cell.angle_gamma   90.00
#
_symmetry.space_group_name_H-M   'P 1'
#
loop_
_entity.id
_entity.type
_entity.pdbx_description
1 polymer ?
#
loop_
_entity_poly.entity_id
_entity_poly.type
_entity_poly.pdbx_seq_one_letter_code
_entity_poly.pdbx_strand_id
1 'polypeptide(L)'
;MSMIETITKLIHQELLYPEWEMTKQLLAVMNVELDNGLPKIEAVVVNKEAGSAIGYVPVTEGFYIGVHLVIKEGAVEINAIDSEPSIHLSYSPISEDLSVEDLLCLTSLQPQQVQHADGATGSGYNSLWFESSARPGRIEEKLDEFLAYLEQDVAGIHRLIAHTGKADIWVSIGFHIANRNFTQLFLPQELIARLHQLGLALTFDLRMLGREITSNY
;
A
#
# COMPACT_ATOMS: atom_id res chain seq x y z
N MET A 1 -6.43 -29.18 5.89
CA MET A 1 -5.47 -28.05 5.85
C MET A 1 -6.08 -27.01 4.92
N SER A 2 -6.25 -25.77 5.38
CA SER A 2 -6.79 -24.71 4.55
C SER A 2 -5.79 -24.29 3.45
N MET A 3 -6.28 -23.67 2.38
CA MET A 3 -5.42 -23.15 1.32
C MET A 3 -4.42 -22.12 1.86
N ILE A 4 -4.87 -21.26 2.79
CA ILE A 4 -4.02 -20.28 3.46
C ILE A 4 -2.94 -20.96 4.29
N GLU A 5 -3.27 -21.99 5.08
CA GLU A 5 -2.27 -22.78 5.82
C GLU A 5 -1.21 -23.39 4.89
N THR A 6 -1.64 -23.87 3.72
CA THR A 6 -0.74 -24.46 2.71
C THR A 6 0.22 -23.40 2.15
N ILE A 7 -0.31 -22.23 1.75
CA ILE A 7 0.48 -21.10 1.25
C ILE A 7 1.47 -20.63 2.31
N THR A 8 1.01 -20.41 3.55
CA THR A 8 1.85 -19.99 4.68
C THR A 8 3.01 -20.95 4.90
N LYS A 9 2.75 -22.26 4.86
CA LYS A 9 3.80 -23.28 5.02
C LYS A 9 4.83 -23.23 3.90
N LEU A 10 4.41 -23.04 2.65
CA LEU A 10 5.32 -22.92 1.51
C LEU A 10 6.22 -21.68 1.64
N ILE A 11 5.64 -20.54 2.02
CA ILE A 11 6.38 -19.29 2.26
C ILE A 11 7.41 -19.48 3.37
N HIS A 12 7.01 -20.07 4.50
CA HIS A 12 7.95 -20.34 5.60
C HIS A 12 9.07 -21.27 5.19
N GLN A 13 8.75 -22.36 4.47
CA GLN A 13 9.75 -23.31 3.99
C GLN A 13 10.79 -22.61 3.09
N GLU A 14 10.33 -21.85 2.10
CA GLU A 14 11.21 -21.17 1.16
C GLU A 14 12.05 -20.08 1.83
N LEU A 15 11.47 -19.28 2.74
CA LEU A 15 12.23 -18.21 3.39
C LEU A 15 13.20 -18.69 4.48
N LEU A 16 12.96 -19.86 5.09
CA LEU A 16 13.87 -20.47 6.06
C LEU A 16 14.94 -21.33 5.40
N TYR A 17 14.58 -22.00 4.30
CA TYR A 17 15.44 -22.93 3.56
C TYR A 17 15.35 -22.64 2.06
N PRO A 18 15.95 -21.54 1.59
CA PRO A 18 15.73 -21.02 0.25
C PRO A 18 16.24 -21.97 -0.83
N GLU A 19 15.32 -22.47 -1.64
CA GLU A 19 15.62 -23.26 -2.83
C GLU A 19 15.78 -22.35 -4.05
N TRP A 20 14.95 -21.31 -4.17
CA TRP A 20 15.01 -20.38 -5.28
C TRP A 20 16.19 -19.42 -5.15
N GLU A 21 16.92 -19.24 -6.25
CA GLU A 21 18.09 -18.36 -6.26
C GLU A 21 17.72 -16.89 -5.99
N MET A 22 16.55 -16.47 -6.48
CA MET A 22 16.03 -15.13 -6.20
C MET A 22 15.81 -14.90 -4.70
N THR A 23 15.26 -15.88 -3.98
CA THR A 23 15.09 -15.79 -2.52
C THR A 23 16.43 -15.59 -1.82
N LYS A 24 17.45 -16.35 -2.21
CA LYS A 24 18.80 -16.20 -1.62
C LYS A 24 19.36 -14.80 -1.87
N GLN A 25 19.18 -14.27 -3.08
CA GLN A 25 19.64 -12.92 -3.43
C GLN A 25 18.92 -11.84 -2.63
N LEU A 26 17.59 -11.94 -2.49
CA LEU A 26 16.80 -11.00 -1.69
C LEU A 26 17.20 -11.07 -0.21
N LEU A 27 17.24 -12.27 0.38
CA LEU A 27 17.61 -12.47 1.79
C LEU A 27 19.08 -12.11 2.10
N ALA A 28 19.95 -12.03 1.10
CA ALA A 28 21.32 -11.55 1.30
C ALA A 28 21.38 -10.05 1.63
N VAL A 29 20.37 -9.27 1.23
CA VAL A 29 20.35 -7.81 1.42
C VAL A 29 19.16 -7.29 2.23
N MET A 30 18.08 -8.08 2.37
CA MET A 30 16.83 -7.72 3.05
C MET A 30 16.68 -8.41 4.40
N ASN A 31 16.10 -7.71 5.37
CA ASN A 31 15.76 -8.28 6.68
C ASN A 31 14.25 -8.45 6.79
N VAL A 32 13.78 -9.69 6.65
CA VAL A 32 12.36 -10.03 6.87
C VAL A 32 11.99 -9.84 8.35
N GLU A 33 10.81 -9.31 8.61
CA GLU A 33 10.28 -9.28 9.97
C GLU A 33 9.91 -10.70 10.41
N LEU A 34 10.12 -10.99 11.70
CA LEU A 34 9.83 -12.29 12.28
C LEU A 34 8.71 -12.17 13.32
N ASP A 35 7.81 -13.15 13.33
CA ASP A 35 6.85 -13.39 14.41
C ASP A 35 7.12 -14.79 14.99
N ASN A 36 7.41 -14.86 16.29
CA ASN A 36 7.78 -16.09 17.01
C ASN A 36 8.90 -16.91 16.33
N GLY A 37 9.88 -16.23 15.73
CA GLY A 37 11.03 -16.85 15.05
C GLY A 37 10.75 -17.36 13.64
N LEU A 38 9.55 -17.16 13.12
CA LEU A 38 9.17 -17.46 11.73
C LEU A 38 9.01 -16.16 10.94
N PRO A 39 9.25 -16.16 9.62
CA PRO A 39 8.91 -15.03 8.77
C PRO A 39 7.45 -14.61 8.96
N LYS A 40 7.24 -13.34 9.31
CA LYS A 40 5.90 -12.77 9.46
C LYS A 40 5.25 -12.73 8.08
N ILE A 41 3.98 -13.14 7.99
CA ILE A 41 3.19 -13.02 6.76
C ILE A 41 2.12 -11.99 7.03
N GLU A 42 2.29 -10.80 6.45
CA GLU A 42 1.37 -9.66 6.67
C GLU A 42 0.02 -9.92 6.01
N ALA A 43 0.03 -10.47 4.80
CA ALA A 43 -1.19 -10.85 4.11
C ALA A 43 -0.94 -11.98 3.11
N VAL A 44 -2.01 -12.73 2.84
CA VAL A 44 -2.13 -13.59 1.66
C VAL A 44 -3.32 -13.08 0.87
N VAL A 45 -3.08 -12.67 -0.38
CA VAL A 45 -4.13 -12.23 -1.31
C VAL A 45 -4.33 -13.34 -2.34
N VAL A 46 -5.55 -13.87 -2.43
CA VAL A 46 -5.89 -14.97 -3.35
C VAL A 46 -6.80 -14.44 -4.46
N ASN A 47 -6.33 -14.53 -5.70
CA ASN A 47 -7.14 -14.30 -6.88
C ASN A 47 -7.65 -15.65 -7.42
N LYS A 48 -8.88 -16.01 -7.03
CA LYS A 48 -9.50 -17.29 -7.43
C LYS A 48 -9.77 -17.37 -8.93
N GLU A 49 -10.09 -16.25 -9.56
CA GLU A 49 -10.41 -16.21 -11.00
C GLU A 49 -9.15 -16.42 -11.84
N ALA A 50 -8.03 -15.83 -11.42
CA ALA A 50 -6.73 -16.00 -12.07
C ALA A 50 -6.01 -17.30 -11.64
N GLY A 51 -6.51 -17.99 -10.62
CA GLY A 51 -5.84 -19.16 -10.05
C GLY A 51 -4.47 -18.82 -9.48
N SER A 52 -4.35 -17.71 -8.76
CA SER A 52 -3.08 -17.23 -8.20
C SER A 52 -3.23 -16.71 -6.78
N ALA A 53 -2.11 -16.60 -6.07
CA ALA A 53 -2.03 -15.93 -4.79
C ALA A 53 -0.69 -15.21 -4.63
N ILE A 54 -0.65 -14.21 -3.75
CA ILE A 54 0.59 -13.55 -3.35
C ILE A 54 0.63 -13.52 -1.82
N GLY A 55 1.73 -14.01 -1.26
CA GLY A 55 2.08 -13.81 0.14
C GLY A 55 3.01 -12.63 0.31
N TYR A 56 2.65 -11.70 1.20
CA TYR A 56 3.43 -10.51 1.50
C TYR A 56 4.17 -10.70 2.82
N VAL A 57 5.50 -10.70 2.75
CA VAL A 57 6.39 -10.80 3.91
C VAL A 57 7.07 -9.44 4.10
N PRO A 58 6.79 -8.73 5.20
CA PRO A 58 7.34 -7.39 5.40
C PRO A 58 8.85 -7.44 5.63
N VAL A 59 9.51 -6.42 5.11
CA VAL A 59 10.93 -6.17 5.23
C VAL A 59 11.13 -4.90 6.04
N THR A 60 12.10 -4.90 6.95
CA THR A 60 12.35 -3.82 7.92
C THR A 60 12.50 -2.44 7.23
N GLU A 61 12.99 -2.44 6.00
CA GLU A 61 13.19 -1.27 5.15
C GLU A 61 11.90 -0.65 4.59
N GLY A 62 10.72 -1.20 4.88
CA GLY A 62 9.43 -0.59 4.57
C GLY A 62 8.84 -0.98 3.21
N PHE A 63 9.14 -2.18 2.73
CA PHE A 63 8.52 -2.83 1.55
C PHE A 63 8.35 -4.33 1.85
N TYR A 64 8.00 -5.14 0.85
CA TYR A 64 7.72 -6.57 1.07
C TYR A 64 8.56 -7.47 0.16
N ILE A 65 8.79 -8.71 0.59
CA ILE A 65 9.03 -9.83 -0.33
C ILE A 65 7.66 -10.39 -0.70
N GLY A 66 7.35 -10.37 -1.99
CA GLY A 66 6.19 -11.03 -2.56
C GLY A 66 6.53 -12.45 -2.99
N VAL A 67 5.87 -13.43 -2.38
CA VAL A 67 5.92 -14.82 -2.83
C VAL A 67 4.68 -15.06 -3.68
N HIS A 68 4.87 -15.12 -5.00
CA HIS A 68 3.81 -15.34 -5.96
C HIS A 68 3.58 -16.85 -6.11
N LEU A 69 2.31 -17.26 -6.11
CA LEU A 69 1.90 -18.64 -6.18
C LEU A 69 0.86 -18.84 -7.27
N VAL A 70 0.90 -20.01 -7.89
CA VAL A 70 -0.14 -20.51 -8.81
C VAL A 70 -0.94 -21.58 -8.10
N ILE A 71 -2.26 -21.55 -8.32
CA ILE A 71 -3.23 -22.50 -7.79
C ILE A 71 -3.83 -23.26 -8.98
N LYS A 72 -3.44 -24.52 -9.14
CA LYS A 72 -3.90 -25.40 -10.24
C LYS A 72 -4.38 -26.72 -9.67
N GLU A 73 -5.60 -27.11 -10.02
CA GLU A 73 -6.16 -28.44 -9.68
C GLU A 73 -6.10 -28.78 -8.18
N GLY A 74 -6.18 -27.77 -7.31
CA GLY A 74 -6.09 -27.93 -5.85
C GLY A 74 -4.66 -28.00 -5.30
N ALA A 75 -3.63 -27.96 -6.15
CA ALA A 75 -2.23 -27.78 -5.77
C ALA A 75 -1.85 -26.29 -5.75
N VAL A 76 -0.88 -25.96 -4.91
CA VAL A 76 -0.31 -24.61 -4.77
C VAL A 76 1.20 -24.71 -4.93
N GLU A 77 1.76 -23.90 -5.81
CA GLU A 77 3.20 -23.88 -6.11
C GLU A 77 3.69 -22.43 -6.19
N ILE A 78 4.90 -22.19 -5.69
CA ILE A 78 5.59 -20.91 -5.87
C ILE A 78 5.96 -20.79 -7.36
N ASN A 79 5.61 -19.66 -7.99
CA ASN A 79 5.92 -19.40 -9.40
C ASN A 79 6.95 -18.27 -9.60
N ALA A 80 7.07 -17.37 -8.63
CA ALA A 80 7.99 -16.26 -8.64
C ALA A 80 8.15 -15.70 -7.22
N ILE A 81 9.29 -15.08 -6.98
CA ILE A 81 9.58 -14.35 -5.75
C ILE A 81 10.23 -13.05 -6.19
N ASP A 82 9.75 -11.92 -5.67
CA ASP A 82 10.33 -10.62 -5.97
C ASP A 82 10.08 -9.65 -4.80
N SER A 83 10.65 -8.46 -4.88
CA SER A 83 10.28 -7.33 -4.02
C SER A 83 8.97 -6.70 -4.47
N GLU A 84 8.07 -6.49 -3.52
CA GLU A 84 6.80 -5.82 -3.70
C GLU A 84 6.84 -4.45 -3.01
N PRO A 85 6.35 -3.38 -3.66
CA PRO A 85 6.38 -2.05 -3.09
C PRO A 85 5.44 -1.94 -1.89
N SER A 86 5.78 -1.05 -0.95
CA SER A 86 4.77 -0.46 -0.08
C SER A 86 4.03 0.64 -0.83
N ILE A 87 2.72 0.66 -0.71
CA ILE A 87 1.85 1.66 -1.33
C ILE A 87 0.94 2.20 -0.24
N HIS A 88 0.90 3.52 -0.09
CA HIS A 88 0.02 4.22 0.83
C HIS A 88 -0.72 5.32 0.08
N LEU A 89 -2.03 5.40 0.25
CA LEU A 89 -2.83 6.50 -0.27
C LEU A 89 -3.33 7.36 0.89
N SER A 90 -3.23 8.68 0.76
CA SER A 90 -3.81 9.61 1.70
C SER A 90 -4.48 10.79 1.03
N TYR A 91 -5.57 11.25 1.61
CA TYR A 91 -6.20 12.52 1.27
C TYR A 91 -6.20 13.39 2.53
N SER A 92 -5.51 14.52 2.46
CA SER A 92 -5.32 15.39 3.63
C SER A 92 -5.69 16.83 3.31
N PRO A 93 -6.98 17.22 3.43
CA PRO A 93 -7.37 18.62 3.33
C PRO A 93 -6.74 19.41 4.48
N ILE A 94 -6.01 20.48 4.14
CA ILE A 94 -5.33 21.36 5.10
C ILE A 94 -5.86 22.78 4.95
N SER A 95 -5.95 23.53 6.05
CA SER A 95 -6.34 24.94 6.02
C SER A 95 -5.61 25.73 7.10
N GLU A 96 -5.18 26.94 6.76
CA GLU A 96 -4.66 27.93 7.72
C GLU A 96 -5.80 28.78 8.31
N ASP A 97 -6.95 28.84 7.63
CA ASP A 97 -8.09 29.71 7.97
C ASP A 97 -9.19 28.99 8.76
N LEU A 98 -9.41 27.69 8.48
CA LEU A 98 -10.44 26.90 9.14
C LEU A 98 -9.90 26.14 10.35
N SER A 99 -10.69 26.08 11.42
CA SER A 99 -10.43 25.21 12.56
C SER A 99 -10.66 23.73 12.20
N VAL A 100 -10.18 22.81 13.05
CA VAL A 100 -10.47 21.38 12.88
C VAL A 100 -11.97 21.12 12.96
N GLU A 101 -12.69 21.82 13.84
CA GLU A 101 -14.13 21.71 14.01
C GLU A 101 -14.88 22.16 12.75
N ASP A 102 -14.42 23.25 12.11
CA ASP A 102 -14.99 23.71 10.83
C ASP A 102 -14.76 22.67 9.73
N LEU A 103 -13.55 22.11 9.63
CA LEU A 103 -13.22 21.06 8.66
C LEU A 103 -14.06 19.81 8.88
N LEU A 104 -14.24 19.37 10.13
CA LEU A 104 -15.10 18.23 10.48
C LEU A 104 -16.57 18.50 10.15
N CYS A 105 -17.03 19.75 10.19
CA CYS A 105 -18.39 20.11 9.76
C CYS A 105 -18.59 20.00 8.23
N LEU A 106 -17.52 19.98 7.44
CA LEU A 106 -17.63 19.91 5.98
C LEU A 106 -17.91 18.49 5.48
N THR A 107 -17.66 17.44 6.27
CA THR A 107 -17.81 16.04 5.87
C THR A 107 -18.40 15.18 6.99
N SER A 108 -19.08 14.10 6.62
CA SER A 108 -19.53 13.06 7.55
C SER A 108 -18.51 11.93 7.72
N LEU A 109 -17.46 11.90 6.89
CA LEU A 109 -16.37 10.94 7.00
C LEU A 109 -15.58 11.17 8.29
N GLN A 110 -15.16 10.09 8.92
CA GLN A 110 -14.33 10.13 10.13
C GLN A 110 -12.85 10.06 9.74
N PRO A 111 -12.06 11.12 9.94
CA PRO A 111 -10.64 11.06 9.63
C PRO A 111 -9.91 10.12 10.61
N GLN A 112 -8.86 9.46 10.14
CA GLN A 112 -8.00 8.63 10.98
C GLN A 112 -7.15 9.48 11.92
N GLN A 113 -6.76 10.68 11.49
CA GLN A 113 -6.02 11.63 12.31
C GLN A 113 -6.49 13.05 12.07
N VAL A 114 -6.34 13.90 13.09
CA VAL A 114 -6.56 15.33 13.02
C VAL A 114 -5.32 16.04 13.52
N GLN A 115 -4.99 17.15 12.88
CA GLN A 115 -3.86 17.99 13.25
C GLN A 115 -4.38 19.39 13.52
N HIS A 116 -4.02 19.94 14.68
CA HIS A 116 -4.30 21.31 15.04
C HIS A 116 -3.08 22.18 14.74
N ALA A 117 -3.33 23.41 14.31
CA ALA A 117 -2.28 24.41 14.20
C ALA A 117 -1.71 24.71 15.60
N ASP A 118 -0.38 24.61 15.76
CA ASP A 118 0.31 24.95 17.01
C ASP A 118 1.36 26.03 16.73
N GLY A 119 1.11 27.23 17.26
CA GLY A 119 1.88 28.44 16.97
C GLY A 119 3.23 28.55 17.68
N ALA A 120 3.56 27.68 18.64
CA ALA A 120 4.81 27.82 19.40
C ALA A 120 6.00 27.07 18.75
N THR A 121 5.76 25.89 18.17
CA THR A 121 6.78 25.03 17.53
C THR A 121 6.21 24.12 16.43
N GLY A 122 4.95 24.28 16.01
CA GLY A 122 4.21 23.33 15.17
C GLY A 122 3.88 23.82 13.76
N SER A 123 3.10 23.02 13.06
CA SER A 123 2.52 23.34 11.75
C SER A 123 1.56 24.52 11.84
N GLY A 124 1.66 25.48 10.92
CA GLY A 124 0.76 26.63 10.83
C GLY A 124 -0.64 26.34 10.27
N TYR A 125 -1.05 25.07 10.19
CA TYR A 125 -2.31 24.66 9.56
C TYR A 125 -3.03 23.58 10.37
N ASN A 126 -4.35 23.54 10.22
CA ASN A 126 -5.21 22.45 10.65
C ASN A 126 -5.39 21.44 9.51
N SER A 127 -5.56 20.16 9.81
CA SER A 127 -5.86 19.16 8.77
C SER A 127 -6.63 17.96 9.26
N LEU A 128 -7.35 17.33 8.33
CA LEU A 128 -7.93 16.00 8.49
C LEU A 128 -7.11 15.04 7.65
N TRP A 129 -6.88 13.82 8.14
CA TRP A 129 -6.12 12.79 7.42
C TRP A 129 -7.03 11.60 7.15
N PHE A 130 -7.25 11.33 5.87
CA PHE A 130 -7.93 10.14 5.39
C PHE A 130 -6.91 9.22 4.75
N GLU A 131 -6.85 7.97 5.14
CA GLU A 131 -5.84 7.02 4.66
C GLU A 131 -6.44 5.72 4.17
N SER A 132 -5.82 5.12 3.15
CA SER A 132 -6.13 3.75 2.73
C SER A 132 -5.74 2.74 3.81
N SER A 133 -6.25 1.51 3.69
CA SER A 133 -5.83 0.40 4.55
C SER A 133 -4.31 0.23 4.58
N ALA A 134 -3.73 -0.20 5.71
CA ALA A 134 -2.30 -0.54 5.77
C ALA A 134 -1.95 -1.87 5.08
N ARG A 135 -2.97 -2.62 4.64
CA ARG A 135 -2.80 -3.94 4.02
C ARG A 135 -1.98 -3.82 2.73
N PRO A 136 -1.00 -4.70 2.48
CA PRO A 136 -0.29 -4.73 1.21
C PRO A 136 -1.24 -5.12 0.08
N GLY A 137 -0.93 -4.66 -1.12
CA GLY A 137 -1.76 -4.90 -2.30
C GLY A 137 -1.37 -3.97 -3.44
N ARG A 138 -2.00 -4.19 -4.59
CA ARG A 138 -1.71 -3.43 -5.81
C ARG A 138 -2.37 -2.05 -5.74
N ILE A 139 -1.84 -1.08 -6.47
CA ILE A 139 -2.34 0.30 -6.43
C ILE A 139 -3.83 0.39 -6.76
N GLU A 140 -4.31 -0.37 -7.75
CA GLU A 140 -5.71 -0.34 -8.16
C GLU A 140 -6.64 -0.90 -7.10
N GLU A 141 -6.23 -1.93 -6.34
CA GLU A 141 -7.03 -2.53 -5.27
C GLU A 141 -7.14 -1.57 -4.10
N LYS A 142 -6.02 -0.92 -3.74
CA LYS A 142 -5.98 0.05 -2.64
C LYS A 142 -6.72 1.33 -2.99
N LEU A 143 -6.60 1.79 -4.23
CA LEU A 143 -7.32 2.96 -4.71
C LEU A 143 -8.82 2.66 -4.81
N ASP A 144 -9.23 1.49 -5.27
CA ASP A 144 -10.64 1.06 -5.30
C ASP A 144 -11.28 1.11 -3.90
N GLU A 145 -10.62 0.49 -2.91
CA GLU A 145 -11.05 0.50 -1.50
C GLU A 145 -11.13 1.93 -0.95
N PHE A 146 -10.09 2.74 -1.21
CA PHE A 146 -10.02 4.09 -0.66
C PHE A 146 -11.05 5.04 -1.30
N LEU A 147 -11.26 4.95 -2.62
CA LEU A 147 -12.31 5.71 -3.30
C LEU A 147 -13.69 5.30 -2.79
N ALA A 148 -13.92 4.00 -2.54
CA ALA A 148 -15.20 3.52 -2.00
C ALA A 148 -15.48 4.09 -0.61
N TYR A 149 -14.43 4.34 0.18
CA TYR A 149 -14.54 5.06 1.45
C TYR A 149 -14.89 6.54 1.25
N LEU A 150 -14.16 7.26 0.39
CA LEU A 150 -14.40 8.69 0.14
C LEU A 150 -15.78 8.96 -0.48
N GLU A 151 -16.26 8.05 -1.33
CA GLU A 151 -17.58 8.12 -1.97
C GLU A 151 -18.76 7.99 -1.01
N GLN A 152 -18.53 7.58 0.23
CA GLN A 152 -19.58 7.60 1.27
C GLN A 152 -20.06 9.03 1.56
N ASP A 153 -19.26 10.06 1.25
CA ASP A 153 -19.67 11.46 1.32
C ASP A 153 -19.07 12.31 0.19
N VAL A 154 -19.49 12.04 -1.05
CA VAL A 154 -19.08 12.81 -2.24
C VAL A 154 -19.25 14.33 -2.05
N ALA A 155 -20.38 14.75 -1.47
CA ALA A 155 -20.66 16.16 -1.24
C ALA A 155 -19.70 16.77 -0.20
N GLY A 156 -19.34 16.01 0.84
CA GLY A 156 -18.34 16.39 1.82
C GLY A 156 -16.95 16.55 1.21
N ILE A 157 -16.54 15.62 0.34
CA ILE A 157 -15.28 15.74 -0.41
C ILE A 157 -15.26 17.00 -1.27
N HIS A 158 -16.32 17.29 -2.03
CA HIS A 158 -16.40 18.53 -2.83
C HIS A 158 -16.35 19.79 -1.96
N ARG A 159 -16.98 19.79 -0.78
CA ARG A 159 -16.89 20.91 0.17
C ARG A 159 -15.48 21.07 0.72
N LEU A 160 -14.81 19.98 1.11
CA LEU A 160 -13.42 20.01 1.57
C LEU A 160 -12.50 20.58 0.48
N ILE A 161 -12.62 20.11 -0.77
CA ILE A 161 -11.87 20.65 -1.91
C ILE A 161 -12.14 22.14 -2.09
N ALA A 162 -13.41 22.57 -2.09
CA ALA A 162 -13.78 23.96 -2.33
C ALA A 162 -13.23 24.93 -1.28
N HIS A 163 -13.11 24.50 -0.01
CA HIS A 163 -12.64 25.35 1.08
C HIS A 163 -11.14 25.26 1.35
N THR A 164 -10.49 24.15 1.00
CA THR A 164 -9.05 23.94 1.26
C THR A 164 -8.18 24.04 0.01
N GLY A 165 -8.80 23.95 -1.18
CA GLY A 165 -8.09 23.82 -2.45
C GLY A 165 -7.31 22.51 -2.61
N LYS A 166 -7.42 21.57 -1.67
CA LYS A 166 -6.75 20.26 -1.72
C LYS A 166 -7.60 19.26 -2.49
N ALA A 167 -7.17 19.00 -3.71
CA ALA A 167 -7.88 18.19 -4.70
C ALA A 167 -7.03 17.00 -5.18
N ASP A 168 -6.13 16.49 -4.35
CA ASP A 168 -5.23 15.41 -4.70
C ASP A 168 -5.12 14.36 -3.60
N ILE A 169 -5.16 13.09 -4.02
CA ILE A 169 -4.76 11.95 -3.21
C ILE A 169 -3.26 11.77 -3.39
N TRP A 170 -2.53 11.77 -2.28
CA TRP A 170 -1.11 11.46 -2.25
C TRP A 170 -0.91 9.95 -2.30
N VAL A 171 -0.13 9.49 -3.27
CA VAL A 171 0.25 8.09 -3.47
C VAL A 171 1.73 7.96 -3.13
N SER A 172 2.03 7.50 -1.92
CA SER A 172 3.39 7.22 -1.49
C SER A 172 3.77 5.79 -1.82
N ILE A 173 4.85 5.62 -2.57
CA ILE A 173 5.33 4.30 -3.01
C ILE A 173 6.79 4.13 -2.59
N GLY A 174 7.04 3.13 -1.75
CA GLY A 174 8.38 2.68 -1.37
C GLY A 174 8.72 1.39 -2.09
N PHE A 175 9.72 1.40 -2.98
CA PHE A 175 10.14 0.20 -3.71
C PHE A 175 11.64 -0.07 -3.53
N HIS A 176 12.04 -1.33 -3.63
CA HIS A 176 13.42 -1.71 -3.44
C HIS A 176 14.31 -1.27 -4.62
N ILE A 177 15.51 -0.75 -4.33
CA ILE A 177 16.46 -0.23 -5.33
C ILE A 177 16.89 -1.26 -6.38
N ALA A 178 16.92 -2.56 -6.03
CA ALA A 178 17.26 -3.61 -6.99
C ALA A 178 16.15 -3.84 -8.03
N ASN A 179 14.92 -3.44 -7.72
CA ASN A 179 13.79 -3.46 -8.65
C ASN A 179 13.84 -2.23 -9.56
N ARG A 180 14.97 -2.04 -10.26
CA ARG A 180 15.37 -0.85 -11.07
C ARG A 180 14.31 -0.36 -12.08
N ASN A 181 13.23 -1.12 -12.24
CA ASN A 181 12.06 -0.83 -13.02
C ASN A 181 10.82 -0.87 -12.12
N PHE A 182 10.36 0.28 -11.65
CA PHE A 182 9.00 0.39 -11.13
C PHE A 182 8.01 0.27 -12.28
N THR A 183 7.53 -0.95 -12.52
CA THR A 183 6.65 -1.29 -13.64
C THR A 183 5.26 -1.65 -13.15
N GLN A 184 4.30 -1.71 -14.07
CA GLN A 184 2.94 -2.16 -13.81
C GLN A 184 2.08 -1.22 -12.94
N LEU A 185 2.35 0.09 -12.98
CA LEU A 185 1.34 1.08 -12.63
C LEU A 185 0.19 1.00 -13.64
N PHE A 186 -0.91 0.40 -13.22
CA PHE A 186 -2.12 0.27 -14.00
C PHE A 186 -3.27 0.95 -13.27
N LEU A 187 -3.95 1.88 -13.95
CA LEU A 187 -5.15 2.52 -13.45
C LEU A 187 -6.29 2.19 -14.42
N PRO A 188 -7.23 1.30 -14.03
CA PRO A 188 -8.43 1.05 -14.81
C PRO A 188 -9.20 2.33 -15.09
N GLN A 189 -9.84 2.41 -16.26
CA GLN A 189 -10.66 3.56 -16.66
C GLN A 189 -11.76 3.88 -15.63
N GLU A 190 -12.30 2.86 -14.97
CA GLU A 190 -13.30 3.02 -13.91
C GLU A 190 -12.77 3.82 -12.71
N LEU A 191 -11.56 3.54 -12.23
CA LEU A 191 -10.96 4.30 -11.12
C LEU A 191 -10.67 5.75 -11.50
N ILE A 192 -10.26 5.98 -12.76
CA ILE A 192 -10.07 7.34 -13.29
C ILE A 192 -11.40 8.11 -13.32
N ALA A 193 -12.49 7.46 -13.73
CA ALA A 193 -13.81 8.08 -13.76
C ALA A 193 -14.30 8.45 -12.34
N ARG A 194 -14.06 7.58 -11.36
CA ARG A 194 -14.40 7.82 -9.94
C ARG A 194 -13.61 8.96 -9.33
N LEU A 195 -12.29 9.01 -9.59
CA LEU A 195 -11.45 10.16 -9.23
C LEU A 195 -11.99 11.48 -9.81
N HIS A 196 -12.35 11.47 -11.10
CA HIS A 196 -12.92 12.63 -11.76
C HIS A 196 -14.25 13.07 -11.12
N GLN A 197 -15.13 12.13 -10.77
CA GLN A 197 -16.40 12.42 -10.10
C GLN A 197 -16.20 13.06 -8.72
N LEU A 198 -15.18 12.64 -7.97
CA LEU A 198 -14.81 13.25 -6.69
C LEU A 198 -14.06 14.59 -6.86
N GLY A 199 -13.63 14.94 -8.08
CA GLY A 199 -12.78 16.12 -8.32
C GLY A 199 -11.36 15.94 -7.79
N LEU A 200 -10.89 14.70 -7.64
CA LEU A 200 -9.57 14.36 -7.10
C LEU A 200 -8.60 13.96 -8.21
N ALA A 201 -7.36 14.42 -8.07
CA ALA A 201 -6.20 13.97 -8.83
C ALA A 201 -5.36 12.99 -8.00
N LEU A 202 -4.35 12.38 -8.61
CA LEU A 202 -3.32 11.60 -7.92
C LEU A 202 -1.98 12.33 -7.99
N THR A 203 -1.33 12.50 -6.84
CA THR A 203 0.04 13.00 -6.72
C THR A 203 0.94 11.85 -6.28
N PHE A 204 1.97 11.50 -7.06
CA PHE A 204 2.85 10.37 -6.76
C PHE A 204 4.15 10.83 -6.08
N ASP A 205 4.46 10.23 -4.94
CA ASP A 205 5.76 10.32 -4.26
C ASP A 205 6.43 8.95 -4.31
N LEU A 206 7.49 8.83 -5.12
CA LEU A 206 8.21 7.59 -5.35
C LEU A 206 9.55 7.62 -4.62
N ARG A 207 9.80 6.62 -3.78
CA ARG A 207 11.02 6.49 -3.00
C ARG A 207 11.69 5.15 -3.24
N MET A 208 12.98 5.19 -3.55
CA MET A 208 13.84 4.01 -3.59
C MET A 208 14.35 3.69 -2.20
N LEU A 209 14.21 2.43 -1.79
CA LEU A 209 14.55 1.92 -0.47
C LEU A 209 15.53 0.74 -0.56
N GLY A 210 16.18 0.42 0.56
CA GLY A 210 17.05 -0.75 0.69
C GLY A 210 18.45 -0.58 0.07
N ARG A 211 19.14 -1.71 -0.08
CA ARG A 211 20.54 -1.78 -0.56
C ARG A 211 20.58 -2.45 -1.92
N GLU A 212 21.53 -2.05 -2.77
CA GLU A 212 21.73 -2.73 -4.03
C GLU A 212 22.08 -4.21 -3.81
N ILE A 213 21.46 -5.09 -4.59
CA ILE A 213 21.91 -6.47 -4.72
C ILE A 213 23.20 -6.41 -5.53
N THR A 214 24.35 -6.59 -4.88
CA THR A 214 25.63 -6.70 -5.57
C THR A 214 25.64 -7.99 -6.37
N SER A 215 25.48 -7.87 -7.68
CA SER A 215 25.71 -8.95 -8.62
C SER A 215 27.19 -9.34 -8.58
N ASN A 216 27.48 -10.61 -8.25
CA ASN A 216 28.81 -11.21 -8.45
C ASN A 216 28.98 -11.77 -9.88
N TYR A 217 28.19 -11.30 -10.84
CA TYR A 217 28.33 -11.59 -12.27
C TYR A 217 29.02 -10.45 -12.99
#